data_AF-A0A417YIP3-F1
#
_entry.id   AF-A0A417YIP3-F1
#
_cell.length_a   1.000
_cell.length_b   1.000
_cell.length_c   1.000
_cell.angle_alpha   90.00
_cell.angle_beta   90.00
_cell.angle_gamma   90.00
#
_symmetry.space_group_name_H-M   'P 1'
#
loop_
_entity.id
_entity.type
_entity.pdbx_description
1 polymer ?
#
loop_
_entity_poly.entity_id
_entity_poly.type
_entity_poly.pdbx_seq_one_letter_code
_entity_poly.pdbx_strand_id
1 'polypeptide(L)' 'MRLYDKPIKAYLHNDLSAVEEHGRQLIYFFEKGYVTVLGEFECEKYIGKTAYIIFNQEDVISVGKGMQRFVDGEDK' A
#
# COMPACT_ATOMS: atom_id res chain seq x y z
N MET A 1 -10.76 10.30 -2.50
CA MET A 1 -10.34 8.97 -2.98
C MET A 1 -10.31 9.00 -4.50
N ARG A 2 -9.22 8.53 -5.11
CA ARG A 2 -9.02 8.47 -6.56
C ARG A 2 -8.56 7.06 -6.92
N LEU A 3 -9.34 6.35 -7.72
CA LEU A 3 -8.91 5.09 -8.34
C LEU A 3 -8.22 5.41 -9.67
N TYR A 4 -7.21 4.63 -10.02
CA TYR A 4 -6.49 4.80 -11.27
C TYR A 4 -7.18 4.02 -12.40
N ASP A 5 -7.26 4.62 -13.59
CA ASP A 5 -7.83 3.95 -14.77
C ASP A 5 -7.02 2.72 -15.18
N LYS A 6 -5.71 2.73 -14.88
CA LYS A 6 -4.82 1.60 -15.05
C LYS A 6 -4.06 1.33 -13.75
N PRO A 7 -4.04 0.07 -13.27
CA PRO A 7 -3.24 -0.30 -12.12
C PRO A 7 -1.75 -0.04 -12.40
N ILE A 8 -1.03 0.43 -11.39
CA ILE A 8 0.41 0.74 -11.49
C ILE A 8 1.21 -0.30 -10.73
N LYS A 9 2.31 -0.79 -11.30
CA LYS A 9 3.21 -1.72 -10.61
C LYS A 9 4.11 -0.96 -9.64
N ALA A 10 4.15 -1.41 -8.39
CA ALA A 10 5.06 -0.90 -7.37
C ALA A 10 5.79 -2.05 -6.68
N TYR A 11 6.89 -1.74 -6.02
CA TYR A 11 7.63 -2.65 -5.16
C TYR A 11 7.50 -2.17 -3.72
N LEU A 12 6.91 -3.01 -2.87
CA LEU A 12 6.85 -2.83 -1.43
C LEU A 12 8.21 -3.21 -0.83
N HIS A 13 8.88 -2.28 -0.16
CA HIS A 13 10.25 -2.50 0.32
C HIS A 13 10.35 -3.18 1.70
N ASN A 14 9.27 -3.15 2.49
CA ASN A 14 9.21 -3.72 3.83
C ASN A 14 8.04 -4.69 3.94
N ASP A 15 8.23 -5.73 4.73
CA ASP A 15 7.11 -6.59 5.11
C ASP A 15 6.11 -5.77 5.93
N LEU A 16 4.81 -5.95 5.70
CA LEU A 16 3.75 -5.24 6.41
C LEU A 16 2.92 -6.24 7.20
N SER A 17 2.79 -5.99 8.49
CA SER A 17 1.87 -6.73 9.35
C SER A 17 0.90 -5.76 10.01
N ALA A 18 -0.39 -6.09 10.03
CA ALA A 18 -1.31 -5.49 10.97
C ALA A 18 -1.63 -6.48 12.08
N VAL A 19 -1.60 -5.98 13.31
CA VAL A 19 -1.99 -6.73 14.50
C VAL A 19 -3.15 -6.02 15.17
N GLU A 20 -4.09 -6.79 15.69
CA GLU A 20 -5.18 -6.25 16.49
C GLU A 20 -4.61 -5.70 17.82
N GLU A 21 -4.97 -4.46 18.14
CA GLU A 21 -4.43 -3.73 19.29
C GLU A 21 -4.75 -4.42 20.64
N HIS A 22 -5.88 -5.13 20.74
CA HIS A 22 -6.40 -5.71 21.99
C HIS A 22 -6.26 -7.24 22.10
N GLY A 23 -5.71 -7.91 21.09
CA GLY A 23 -5.50 -9.36 21.10
C GLY A 23 -4.13 -9.79 20.60
N ARG A 24 -3.35 -8.87 20.00
CA ARG A 24 -2.12 -9.15 19.23
C ARG A 24 -2.30 -10.23 18.17
N GLN A 25 -3.54 -10.49 17.75
CA GLN A 25 -3.80 -11.40 16.65
C GLN A 25 -3.33 -10.74 15.35
N LEU A 26 -2.54 -11.47 14.58
CA LEU A 26 -2.16 -11.04 13.24
C LEU A 26 -3.42 -10.96 12.38
N ILE A 27 -3.74 -9.76 11.91
CA ILE A 27 -4.87 -9.49 11.02
C ILE A 27 -4.44 -9.80 9.59
N TYR A 28 -3.22 -9.38 9.21
CA TYR A 28 -2.63 -9.71 7.92
C TYR A 28 -1.10 -9.62 7.97
N PHE A 29 -0.44 -10.34 7.07
CA PHE A 29 1.00 -10.25 6.80
C PHE A 29 1.24 -10.22 5.30
N PHE A 30 2.02 -9.24 4.85
CA PHE A 30 2.40 -9.02 3.46
C PHE A 30 3.92 -9.05 3.40
N GLU A 31 4.46 -9.98 2.62
CA GLU A 31 5.87 -9.98 2.29
C GLU A 31 6.19 -8.82 1.33
N LYS A 32 7.38 -8.25 1.48
CA LYS A 32 7.95 -7.31 0.51
C LYS A 32 7.97 -7.95 -0.89
N GLY A 33 7.70 -7.17 -1.92
CA GLY A 33 7.60 -7.69 -3.27
C GLY A 33 6.84 -6.78 -4.21
N TYR A 34 6.54 -7.29 -5.40
CA TYR A 34 5.76 -6.55 -6.38
C TYR A 34 4.28 -6.54 -6.00
N VAL A 35 3.73 -5.34 -5.92
CA VAL A 35 2.32 -5.08 -5.66
C VAL A 35 1.72 -4.25 -6.78
N THR A 36 0.40 -4.24 -6.84
CA THR A 36 -0.36 -3.45 -7.80
C THR A 36 -1.06 -2.32 -7.07
N VAL A 37 -0.81 -1.08 -7.47
CA VAL A 37 -1.42 0.12 -6.92
C VAL A 37 -2.69 0.45 -7.70
N LEU A 38 -3.82 0.47 -7.01
CA LEU A 38 -5.15 0.65 -7.59
C LEU A 38 -5.65 2.10 -7.50
N GLY A 39 -5.09 2.89 -6.58
CA GLY A 39 -5.50 4.27 -6.35
C GLY A 39 -4.92 4.85 -5.07
N GLU A 40 -5.42 6.00 -4.67
CA GLU A 40 -4.98 6.74 -3.50
C GLU A 40 -6.11 7.52 -2.82
N PHE A 41 -5.93 7.86 -1.55
CA PHE A 41 -6.83 8.73 -0.82
C PHE A 41 -6.10 9.53 0.26
N GLU A 42 -6.67 10.68 0.60
CA GLU A 42 -6.17 11.51 1.70
C GLU A 42 -6.53 10.90 3.04
N CYS A 43 -5.55 10.82 3.93
CA CYS A 43 -5.71 10.31 5.28
C CYS A 43 -4.68 10.93 6.22
N GLU A 44 -5.15 11.70 7.20
CA GLU A 44 -4.32 12.40 8.19
C GLU A 44 -3.47 11.45 9.06
N LYS A 45 -3.79 10.15 9.10
CA LYS A 45 -3.04 9.15 9.87
C LYS A 45 -1.71 8.74 9.22
N TYR A 46 -1.54 8.96 7.92
CA TYR A 46 -0.33 8.57 7.21
C TYR A 46 0.63 9.75 7.04
N ILE A 47 1.93 9.48 7.14
CA ILE A 47 2.98 10.44 6.82
C ILE A 47 2.83 10.83 5.33
N GLY A 48 2.70 12.13 5.07
CA GLY A 48 2.40 12.66 3.73
C GLY A 48 0.91 12.75 3.39
N LYS A 49 0.03 12.51 4.39
CA LYS A 49 -1.43 12.66 4.31
C LYS A 49 -2.12 11.88 3.20
N THR A 50 -1.43 10.93 2.58
CA THR A 50 -1.91 10.16 1.43
C THR A 50 -1.58 8.69 1.64
N ALA A 51 -2.56 7.84 1.41
CA ALA A 51 -2.42 6.40 1.39
C ALA A 51 -2.71 5.84 0.00
N TYR A 52 -1.95 4.82 -0.41
CA TYR A 52 -2.18 4.04 -1.61
C TYR A 52 -3.01 2.81 -1.29
N ILE A 53 -3.93 2.48 -2.20
CA ILE A 53 -4.65 1.21 -2.20
C ILE A 53 -3.82 0.23 -3.02
N ILE A 54 -3.34 -0.84 -2.40
CA ILE A 54 -2.50 -1.86 -3.05
C ILE A 54 -3.16 -3.23 -3.01
N PHE A 55 -2.82 -4.05 -4.01
CA PHE A 55 -3.20 -5.44 -4.16
C PHE A 55 -1.95 -6.31 -4.30
N ASN A 56 -1.83 -7.35 -3.48
CA ASN A 56 -0.67 -8.27 -3.44
C ASN A 56 -0.97 -9.65 -4.07
N GLN A 57 -1.97 -9.75 -4.94
CA GLN A 57 -2.47 -11.01 -5.53
C GLN A 57 -3.44 -11.82 -4.65
N GLU A 58 -3.60 -11.47 -3.37
CA GLU A 58 -4.55 -12.13 -2.46
C GLU A 58 -5.50 -11.12 -1.81
N ASP A 59 -4.96 -10.01 -1.31
CA ASP A 59 -5.69 -9.04 -0.48
C ASP A 59 -5.50 -7.60 -0.96
N VAL A 60 -6.46 -6.73 -0.60
CA VAL A 60 -6.42 -5.29 -0.85
C VAL A 60 -6.26 -4.52 0.47
N ILE A 61 -5.20 -3.72 0.58
CA ILE A 61 -4.92 -2.90 1.77
C ILE A 61 -4.57 -1.46 1.41
N SER A 62 -4.61 -0.58 2.41
CA SER A 62 -4.10 0.79 2.29
C SER A 62 -2.75 0.96 2.99
N VAL A 63 -1.77 1.55 2.30
CA VAL A 63 -0.42 1.77 2.82
C VAL A 63 0.01 3.23 2.64
N GLY A 64 0.87 3.72 3.52
CA GLY A 64 1.41 5.08 3.39
C GLY A 64 2.29 5.23 2.14
N LYS A 65 2.29 6.42 1.53
CA LYS A 65 3.04 6.71 0.30
C LYS A 65 4.52 6.32 0.35
N GLY A 66 5.17 6.47 1.51
CA GLY A 66 6.58 6.14 1.70
C GLY A 66 6.94 4.65 1.76
N MET A 67 5.95 3.74 1.72
CA MET A 67 6.20 2.29 1.91
C MET A 67 6.62 1.55 0.64
N GLN A 68 6.44 2.17 -0.54
CA GLN A 68 6.64 1.50 -1.83
C GLN A 68 7.35 2.39 -2.84
N ARG A 69 7.92 1.78 -3.87
CA ARG A 69 8.51 2.46 -5.02
C ARG A 69 7.86 2.00 -6.31
N PHE A 70 7.41 2.95 -7.12
CA PHE A 70 6.88 2.66 -8.45
C PHE A 70 8.00 2.12 -9.37
N VAL A 71 7.69 1.08 -10.14
CA VAL A 71 8.69 0.32 -10.92
C VAL A 71 8.75 0.80 -12.37
N ASP A 72 7.69 1.43 -12.86
CA ASP A 72 7.65 2.12 -14.15
C ASP A 72 7.68 3.64 -13.89
N GLY A 73 8.78 4.29 -14.27
CA GLY A 73 9.00 5.71 -14.02
C GLY A 73 8.17 6.63 -14.91
N GLU A 74 7.68 7.72 -14.35
CA GLU A 74 8.07 9.07 -14.75
C GLU A 74 7.89 9.98 -13.53
N ASP A 75 9.03 10.42 -12.99
CA ASP A 75 9.15 11.73 -12.36
C ASP A 75 8.63 12.74 -13.41
N LYS A 76 7.45 13.33 -13.17
CA LYS A 76 6.96 14.53 -13.87
C LYS A 76 6.41 15.50 -12.85
#